data_AF-A0A3C1BQQ6-F1
#
_entry.id   AF-A0A3C1BQQ6-F1
#
_cell.length_a   1.000
_cell.length_b   1.000
_cell.length_c   1.000
_cell.angle_alpha   90.00
_cell.angle_beta   90.00
_cell.angle_gamma   90.00
#
_symmetry.space_group_name_H-M   'P 1'
#
loop_
_entity.id
_entity.type
_entity.pdbx_description
1 polymer ?
#
loop_
_entity_poly.entity_id
_entity_poly.type
_entity_poly.pdbx_seq_one_letter_code
_entity_poly.pdbx_strand_id
1 'polypeptide(L)'
;MLSVLRSERFVSLLRLVMGESGRFPELTELYSKNGITPILTGLALYFNECNELGMLKTDRPDIVSQQYLGMVKESLFWPVLLGAFPMPSKEHDEAVIGRAAEIILSIYSAG
;
A
#
# COMPACT_ATOMS: atom_id res chain seq x y z
N MET A 1 -9.67 5.73 -4.56
CA MET A 1 -9.03 4.87 -3.54
C MET A 1 -8.16 5.69 -2.59
N LEU A 2 -7.16 6.45 -3.07
CA LEU A 2 -6.35 7.34 -2.22
C LEU A 2 -7.19 8.42 -1.49
N SER A 3 -8.26 8.94 -2.10
CA SER A 3 -9.13 9.96 -1.47
C SER A 3 -9.85 9.49 -0.20
N VAL A 4 -10.14 8.19 -0.06
CA VAL A 4 -10.78 7.63 1.15
C VAL A 4 -9.78 7.52 2.30
N LEU A 5 -8.52 7.16 1.98
CA LEU A 5 -7.41 7.14 2.94
C LEU A 5 -7.08 8.55 3.47
N ARG A 6 -7.46 9.60 2.73
CA ARG A 6 -7.31 11.00 3.13
C ARG A 6 -8.38 11.51 4.11
N SER A 7 -9.37 10.68 4.46
CA SER A 7 -10.41 11.08 5.40
C SER A 7 -9.94 10.88 6.84
N GLU A 8 -9.87 11.95 7.62
CA GLU A 8 -9.63 11.86 9.08
C GLU A 8 -10.64 10.95 9.78
N ARG A 9 -11.89 10.94 9.28
CA ARG A 9 -12.94 10.03 9.76
C ARG A 9 -12.60 8.57 9.48
N PHE A 10 -12.11 8.26 8.28
CA PHE A 10 -11.69 6.91 7.92
C PHE A 10 -10.50 6.46 8.77
N VAL A 11 -9.49 7.31 8.92
CA VAL A 11 -8.30 7.04 9.73
C VAL A 11 -8.67 6.81 11.20
N SER A 12 -9.59 7.61 11.75
CA SER A 12 -10.05 7.47 13.13
C SER A 12 -10.88 6.21 13.34
N LEU A 13 -11.74 5.85 12.38
CA LEU A 13 -12.47 4.59 12.40
C LEU A 13 -11.51 3.40 12.35
N LEU A 14 -10.48 3.47 11.49
CA LEU A 14 -9.54 2.37 11.36
C LEU A 14 -8.71 2.16 12.63
N ARG A 15 -8.31 3.22 13.33
CA ARG A 15 -7.69 3.12 14.66
C ARG A 15 -8.58 2.42 15.67
N LEU A 16 -9.87 2.78 15.71
CA LEU A 16 -10.84 2.14 16.60
C LEU A 16 -10.94 0.63 16.28
N VAL A 17 -11.10 0.30 15.01
CA VAL A 17 -11.17 -1.10 14.53
C VAL A 17 -9.91 -1.88 14.92
N MET A 18 -8.72 -1.28 14.75
CA MET A 18 -7.46 -1.90 15.16
C MET A 18 -7.37 -2.12 16.68
N GLY A 19 -7.80 -1.14 17.49
CA GLY A 19 -7.82 -1.27 18.94
C GLY A 19 -8.77 -2.36 19.45
N GLU A 20 -9.85 -2.60 18.72
CA GLU A 20 -10.88 -3.59 19.06
C GLU A 20 -10.63 -4.98 18.45
N SER A 21 -9.66 -5.10 17.53
CA SER A 21 -9.39 -6.33 16.77
C SER A 21 -9.01 -7.56 17.61
N GLY A 22 -8.41 -7.35 18.78
CA GLY A 22 -8.11 -8.44 19.72
C GLY A 22 -9.36 -8.99 20.42
N ARG A 23 -10.42 -8.18 20.55
CA ARG A 23 -11.70 -8.56 21.16
C ARG A 23 -12.70 -9.07 20.13
N PHE A 24 -12.64 -8.55 18.91
CA PHE A 24 -13.52 -8.93 17.80
C PHE A 24 -12.68 -9.35 16.59
N PRO A 25 -12.29 -10.65 16.50
CA PRO A 25 -11.45 -11.16 15.42
C PRO A 25 -12.04 -10.95 14.02
N GLU A 26 -13.37 -10.84 13.91
CA GLU A 26 -14.07 -10.57 12.65
C GLU A 26 -13.64 -9.23 12.03
N LEU A 27 -13.20 -8.27 12.86
CA LEU A 27 -12.66 -6.99 12.40
C LEU A 27 -11.33 -7.17 11.64
N THR A 28 -10.46 -8.06 12.12
CA THR A 28 -9.19 -8.40 11.45
C THR A 28 -9.46 -9.06 10.11
N GLU A 29 -10.41 -9.99 10.06
CA GLU A 29 -10.80 -10.66 8.83
C GLU A 29 -11.38 -9.66 7.82
N LEU A 30 -12.31 -8.82 8.28
CA LEU A 30 -12.95 -7.80 7.43
C LEU A 30 -11.94 -6.81 6.86
N TYR A 31 -11.01 -6.33 7.69
CA TYR A 31 -9.92 -5.44 7.24
C TYR A 31 -8.97 -6.15 6.27
N SER A 32 -8.57 -7.38 6.56
CA SER A 32 -7.66 -8.12 5.70
C SER A 32 -8.28 -8.40 4.34
N LYS A 33 -9.53 -8.87 4.33
CA LYS A 33 -10.29 -9.27 3.13
C LYS A 33 -10.69 -8.10 2.25
N ASN A 34 -11.11 -6.97 2.84
CA ASN A 34 -11.60 -5.82 2.08
C ASN A 34 -10.61 -4.65 2.00
N GLY A 35 -9.49 -4.75 2.71
CA GLY A 35 -8.45 -3.73 2.76
C GLY A 35 -7.19 -4.18 2.03
N ILE A 36 -6.24 -4.75 2.78
CA ILE A 36 -4.86 -4.93 2.28
C ILE A 36 -4.72 -6.03 1.23
N THR A 37 -5.42 -7.16 1.38
CA THR A 37 -5.31 -8.31 0.49
C THR A 37 -5.63 -7.98 -0.96
N PRO A 38 -6.81 -7.40 -1.30
CA PRO A 38 -7.15 -7.10 -2.69
C PRO A 38 -6.19 -6.08 -3.34
N ILE A 39 -5.62 -5.15 -2.55
CA ILE A 39 -4.62 -4.19 -3.05
C ILE A 39 -3.33 -4.93 -3.44
N LEU A 40 -2.82 -5.80 -2.56
CA LEU A 40 -1.61 -6.58 -2.83
C LEU A 40 -1.80 -7.54 -3.99
N THR A 41 -2.96 -8.20 -4.09
CA THR A 41 -3.31 -9.09 -5.20
C THR A 41 -3.36 -8.31 -6.52
N GLY A 42 -4.01 -7.15 -6.57
CA GLY A 42 -4.07 -6.32 -7.77
C GLY A 42 -2.69 -5.86 -8.24
N LEU A 43 -1.84 -5.41 -7.32
CA LEU A 43 -0.46 -5.03 -7.64
C LEU A 43 0.40 -6.22 -8.11
N ALA A 44 0.22 -7.39 -7.50
CA ALA A 44 0.94 -8.59 -7.92
C ALA A 44 0.55 -9.02 -9.34
N LEU A 45 -0.75 -8.96 -9.68
CA LEU A 45 -1.24 -9.21 -11.03
C LEU A 45 -0.64 -8.22 -12.04
N TYR A 46 -0.66 -6.93 -11.72
CA TYR A 46 -0.06 -5.90 -12.56
C TYR A 46 1.43 -6.12 -12.80
N PHE A 47 2.21 -6.42 -11.75
CA PHE A 47 3.64 -6.70 -11.91
C PHE A 47 3.90 -8.01 -12.67
N ASN A 48 3.02 -9.00 -12.57
CA ASN A 48 3.08 -10.20 -13.40
C ASN A 48 2.88 -9.87 -14.89
N GLU A 49 1.87 -9.06 -15.23
CA GLU A 49 1.65 -8.59 -16.60
C GLU A 49 2.87 -7.83 -17.14
N CYS A 50 3.46 -6.93 -16.35
CA CYS A 50 4.69 -6.23 -16.75
C CYS A 50 5.87 -7.19 -16.97
N ASN A 51 5.97 -8.28 -16.20
CA ASN A 51 6.99 -9.31 -16.37
C ASN A 51 6.76 -10.13 -17.65
N GLU A 52 5.51 -10.51 -17.94
CA GLU A 52 5.13 -11.21 -19.18
C GLU A 52 5.39 -10.37 -20.44
N LEU A 53 5.24 -9.04 -20.33
CA LEU A 53 5.57 -8.09 -21.39
C LEU A 53 7.06 -7.79 -21.50
N GLY A 54 7.91 -8.37 -20.63
CA GLY A 54 9.34 -8.12 -20.62
C GLY A 54 9.71 -6.70 -20.19
N MET A 55 8.84 -5.99 -19.46
CA MET A 55 9.14 -4.68 -18.88
C MET A 55 9.81 -4.82 -17.51
N LEU A 56 9.42 -5.85 -16.76
CA LEU A 56 10.06 -6.24 -15.50
C LEU A 56 10.66 -7.64 -15.61
N LYS A 57 11.57 -7.96 -14.70
CA LYS A 57 12.20 -9.27 -14.54
C LYS A 57 12.10 -9.71 -13.09
N THR A 58 11.11 -10.54 -12.77
CA THR A 58 10.90 -11.10 -11.44
C THR A 58 10.18 -12.44 -11.53
N ASP A 59 10.56 -13.39 -10.68
CA ASP A 59 9.85 -14.65 -10.45
C ASP A 59 8.86 -14.56 -9.28
N ARG A 60 8.83 -13.42 -8.57
CA ARG A 60 8.01 -13.18 -7.38
C ARG A 60 7.26 -11.84 -7.43
N PRO A 61 6.28 -11.67 -8.34
CA PRO A 61 5.45 -10.45 -8.42
C PRO A 61 4.74 -10.11 -7.10
N ASP A 62 4.43 -11.12 -6.28
CA ASP A 62 3.85 -10.97 -4.94
C ASP A 62 4.79 -10.23 -3.97
N ILE A 63 6.09 -10.51 -4.03
CA ILE A 63 7.10 -9.81 -3.21
C ILE A 63 7.27 -8.38 -3.72
N VAL A 64 7.32 -8.17 -5.04
CA VAL A 64 7.44 -6.82 -5.63
C VAL A 64 6.25 -5.94 -5.21
N SER A 65 5.04 -6.51 -5.21
CA SER A 65 3.82 -5.87 -4.71
C SER A 65 3.95 -5.42 -3.24
N GLN A 66 4.41 -6.32 -2.36
CA GLN A 66 4.61 -6.01 -0.94
C GLN A 66 5.68 -4.93 -0.74
N GLN A 67 6.80 -5.01 -1.47
CA GLN A 67 7.88 -4.03 -1.38
C GLN A 67 7.43 -2.64 -1.82
N TYR A 68 6.77 -2.55 -2.98
CA TYR A 68 6.25 -1.30 -3.51
C TYR A 68 5.23 -0.66 -2.55
N LEU A 69 4.22 -1.43 -2.14
CA LEU A 69 3.18 -0.93 -1.24
C LEU A 69 3.73 -0.61 0.15
N GLY A 70 4.72 -1.37 0.63
CA GLY A 70 5.43 -1.10 1.88
C GLY A 70 6.10 0.27 1.88
N MET A 71 6.90 0.58 0.86
CA MET A 71 7.56 1.89 0.73
C MET A 71 6.55 3.05 0.76
N VAL A 72 5.42 2.91 0.06
CA VAL A 72 4.37 3.92 0.04
C VAL A 72 3.68 4.05 1.40
N LYS A 73 3.28 2.92 2.02
CA LYS A 73 2.54 2.92 3.28
C LYS A 73 3.35 3.43 4.47
N GLU A 74 4.63 3.08 4.55
CA GLU A 74 5.51 3.53 5.63
C GLU A 74 5.70 5.06 5.61
N SER A 75 5.61 5.67 4.43
CA SER A 75 5.74 7.13 4.29
C SER A 75 4.42 7.88 4.43
N LEU A 76 3.32 7.37 3.85
CA LEU A 76 2.07 8.12 3.73
C LEU A 76 0.94 7.64 4.64
N PHE A 77 0.90 6.34 4.98
CA PHE A 77 -0.25 5.74 5.64
C PHE A 77 -0.05 5.59 7.14
N TRP A 78 1.01 4.87 7.56
CA TRP A 78 1.22 4.57 8.98
C TRP A 78 1.45 5.81 9.85
N PRO A 79 2.26 6.80 9.43
CA PRO A 79 2.49 7.96 10.28
C PRO A 79 1.22 8.79 10.51
N VAL A 80 0.35 8.88 9.50
CA VAL A 80 -0.96 9.54 9.61
C VAL A 80 -1.89 8.71 10.49
N LEU A 81 -1.94 7.39 10.27
CA LEU A 81 -2.78 6.48 11.04
C LEU A 81 -2.43 6.49 12.53
N LEU A 82 -1.14 6.56 12.86
CA LEU A 82 -0.64 6.63 14.23
C LEU A 82 -0.74 8.04 14.84
N GLY A 83 -1.13 9.04 14.04
CA GLY A 83 -1.21 10.44 14.48
C GLY A 83 0.15 11.11 14.69
N ALA A 84 1.22 10.54 14.13
CA ALA A 84 2.57 11.12 14.19
C ALA A 84 2.72 12.33 13.27
N PHE A 85 2.04 12.33 12.12
CA PHE A 85 2.05 13.43 11.16
C PHE A 85 0.63 13.80 10.70
N PRO A 86 0.40 15.07 10.30
CA PRO A 86 -0.83 15.46 9.62
C PRO A 86 -0.93 14.81 8.23
N MET A 87 -2.11 14.88 7.63
CA MET A 87 -2.32 14.41 6.25
C MET A 87 -1.37 15.14 5.28
N PRO A 88 -0.59 14.42 4.45
CA PRO A 88 0.31 15.05 3.49
C PRO A 88 -0.39 15.83 2.38
N SER A 89 0.37 16.73 1.74
CA SER A 89 -0.08 17.40 0.52
C SER A 89 -0.09 16.40 -0.65
N LYS A 90 -0.83 16.73 -1.72
CA LYS A 90 -0.90 15.89 -2.92
C LYS A 90 0.46 15.79 -3.62
N GLU A 91 1.23 16.87 -3.61
CA GLU A 91 2.58 16.92 -4.17
C GLU A 91 3.53 15.98 -3.41
N HIS A 92 3.38 15.89 -2.08
CA HIS A 92 4.15 14.94 -1.29
C HIS A 92 3.75 13.48 -1.57
N ASP A 93 2.44 13.21 -1.69
CA ASP A 93 1.95 11.88 -2.07
C ASP A 93 2.57 11.44 -3.41
N GLU A 94 2.53 12.31 -4.42
CA GLU A 94 3.07 12.05 -5.76
C GLU A 94 4.58 11.81 -5.73
N ALA A 95 5.33 12.60 -4.94
CA ALA A 95 6.76 12.43 -4.80
C ALA A 95 7.13 11.06 -4.18
N VAL A 96 6.43 10.65 -3.12
CA VAL A 96 6.67 9.35 -2.46
C VAL A 96 6.30 8.19 -3.38
N ILE A 97 5.13 8.26 -4.03
CA ILE A 97 4.65 7.22 -4.95
C ILE A 97 5.60 7.08 -6.14
N GLY A 98 5.99 8.20 -6.74
CA GLY A 98 6.93 8.23 -7.87
C GLY A 98 8.28 7.65 -7.48
N ARG A 99 8.82 8.06 -6.32
CA ARG A 99 10.12 7.55 -5.86
C ARG A 99 10.10 6.06 -5.55
N ALA A 100 9.01 5.55 -4.96
CA ALA A 100 8.83 4.12 -4.75
C ALA A 100 8.83 3.35 -6.08
N ALA A 101 8.19 3.89 -7.12
CA ALA A 101 8.17 3.28 -8.45
C ALA A 101 9.56 3.27 -9.10
N GLU A 102 10.31 4.37 -9.01
CA GLU A 102 11.70 4.46 -9.50
C GLU A 102 12.60 3.41 -8.85
N ILE A 103 12.46 3.19 -7.54
CA ILE A 103 13.24 2.16 -6.81
C ILE A 103 12.89 0.77 -7.32
N ILE A 104 11.61 0.45 -7.49
CA ILE A 104 11.18 -0.84 -8.05
C ILE A 104 11.76 -1.03 -9.46
N LEU A 105 11.66 -0.02 -10.32
CA LEU A 105 12.20 -0.08 -11.66
C LEU A 105 13.73 -0.25 -11.65
N SER A 106 14.45 0.42 -10.76
CA SER A 106 15.92 0.28 -10.67
C SER A 106 16.39 -1.14 -10.32
N ILE A 107 15.54 -1.91 -9.64
CA ILE A 107 15.85 -3.27 -9.19
C ILE A 107 15.34 -4.31 -10.20
N TYR A 108 14.15 -4.10 -10.74
CA TYR A 108 13.41 -5.12 -11.48
C TYR A 108 13.24 -4.82 -12.97
N SER A 109 13.68 -3.67 -13.52
CA SER A 109 13.54 -3.42 -14.95
C SER A 109 14.23 -4.50 -15.78
N ALA A 110 13.57 -4.99 -16.83
CA ALA A 110 14.27 -5.73 -17.87
C ALA A 110 15.21 -4.77 -18.60
N GLY A 111 16.48 -5.17 -18.76
CA GLY A 111 17.50 -4.38 -19.46
C GLY A 111 17.25 -4.27 -20.96
#